data_AF-A0A1Q8CBR5-F1
#
_entry.id   AF-A0A1Q8CBR5-F1
#
_cell.length_a   1.000
_cell.length_b   1.000
_cell.length_c   1.000
_cell.angle_alpha   90.00
_cell.angle_beta   90.00
_cell.angle_gamma   90.00
#
_symmetry.space_group_name_H-M   'P 1'
#
loop_
_entity.id
_entity.type
_entity.pdbx_description
1 polymer ?
#
loop_
_entity_poly.entity_id
_entity_poly.type
_entity_poly.pdbx_seq_one_letter_code
_entity_poly.pdbx_strand_id
1 'polypeptide(L)'
;MTAFHLGYGTNGFSNHRLDDALRLIADLGYTAVALTLDHHHLDPFADDVAERTDHVAALLERLELRCVVETGARYLLDPHRKHHPTLVSDEPERRIDFLHRAVRIAADLDADCVSFWSGIRPSDVDIDTAWRRMRTGVSMVLARASALGVRLGLEPEPGMFVEHLSDALRLREELGAPELLGITLDVGHCVAVEPEDAASCIRRAGDLLVNVQLDDMRTGVHEHLEFGEGELNLPGTLAALTEVGYSGVAAVELPRHSHAAPDVAARAITALRAALTPVLPKNDDHDAEWVSSVDHPWLVEAEQRVRTDPAAVRTLFPAVGRKVGRAPLRPESDPQGLVHGTVDDLARTRLLAALAEVLDGRALGAEVAELYRYGDDAERRGVLRGLSALPDSVVSTGLEIVRDALRANDIRLVAAAMGEFGARHLDAHSWRHGVLKCLFVGVPLAAVVELSRRIDDELLRMVADYAEERRAAGRAVPADAEKLLEVGR
;
A
#
# COMPACT_ATOMS: atom_id res chain seq x y z
N MET A 1 9.80 -5.46 -15.94
CA MET A 1 9.77 -6.60 -15.00
C MET A 1 10.38 -6.12 -13.70
N THR A 2 9.75 -6.39 -12.57
CA THR A 2 10.28 -6.08 -11.24
C THR A 2 11.53 -6.92 -10.95
N ALA A 3 12.41 -6.44 -10.07
CA ALA A 3 13.63 -7.16 -9.70
C ALA A 3 13.36 -8.38 -8.79
N PHE A 4 12.25 -8.37 -8.04
CA PHE A 4 11.81 -9.43 -7.12
C PHE A 4 10.56 -10.16 -7.62
N HIS A 5 10.30 -11.33 -7.02
CA HIS A 5 9.19 -12.20 -7.37
C HIS A 5 8.00 -11.97 -6.44
N LEU A 6 6.83 -11.69 -7.03
CA LEU A 6 5.57 -11.65 -6.27
C LEU A 6 5.09 -13.07 -6.00
N GLY A 7 4.80 -13.37 -4.73
CA GLY A 7 4.25 -14.65 -4.31
C GLY A 7 3.00 -14.55 -3.46
N TYR A 8 2.50 -15.71 -3.05
CA TYR A 8 1.37 -15.83 -2.12
C TYR A 8 1.66 -16.95 -1.10
N GLY A 9 1.30 -16.73 0.16
CA GLY A 9 1.50 -17.67 1.26
C GLY A 9 0.45 -18.78 1.26
N THR A 10 0.87 -20.04 1.36
CA THR A 10 -0.07 -21.16 1.39
C THR A 10 -0.87 -21.22 2.70
N ASN A 11 -0.45 -20.50 3.74
CA ASN A 11 -1.26 -20.27 4.95
C ASN A 11 -2.65 -19.66 4.65
N GLY A 12 -2.76 -18.86 3.59
CA GLY A 12 -4.01 -18.29 3.07
C GLY A 12 -4.82 -19.26 2.20
N PHE A 13 -4.33 -20.48 1.97
CA PHE A 13 -4.97 -21.54 1.19
C PHE A 13 -5.15 -22.85 1.99
N SER A 14 -5.20 -22.78 3.32
CA SER A 14 -5.35 -23.95 4.21
C SER A 14 -6.62 -24.80 3.98
N ASN A 15 -7.64 -24.29 3.29
CA ASN A 15 -8.83 -25.04 2.88
C ASN A 15 -8.70 -25.76 1.53
N HIS A 16 -7.57 -25.59 0.82
CA HIS A 16 -7.29 -26.21 -0.47
C HIS A 16 -6.18 -27.24 -0.32
N ARG A 17 -6.24 -28.31 -1.13
CA ARG A 17 -5.08 -29.20 -1.31
C ARG A 17 -3.91 -28.38 -1.87
N LEU A 18 -2.69 -28.71 -1.45
CA LEU A 18 -1.50 -27.98 -1.85
C LEU A 18 -1.36 -27.87 -3.38
N ASP A 19 -1.56 -28.99 -4.09
CA ASP A 19 -1.55 -29.06 -5.55
C ASP A 19 -2.51 -28.06 -6.24
N ASP A 20 -3.71 -27.91 -5.69
CA ASP A 20 -4.73 -27.01 -6.24
C ASP A 20 -4.40 -25.55 -5.92
N ALA A 21 -3.92 -25.28 -4.70
CA ALA A 21 -3.45 -23.96 -4.29
C ALA A 21 -2.30 -23.46 -5.17
N LEU A 22 -1.28 -24.29 -5.40
CA LEU A 22 -0.11 -23.93 -6.23
C LEU A 22 -0.49 -23.61 -7.68
N ARG A 23 -1.37 -24.41 -8.29
CA ARG A 23 -1.86 -24.14 -9.66
C ARG A 23 -2.64 -22.84 -9.72
N LEU A 24 -3.52 -22.59 -8.75
CA LEU A 24 -4.31 -21.37 -8.71
C LEU A 24 -3.43 -20.13 -8.52
N ILE A 25 -2.42 -20.19 -7.64
CA ILE A 25 -1.42 -19.14 -7.44
C ILE A 25 -0.69 -18.85 -8.76
N ALA A 26 -0.22 -19.88 -9.46
CA ALA A 26 0.42 -19.71 -10.78
C ALA A 26 -0.53 -19.14 -11.84
N ASP A 27 -1.78 -19.61 -11.91
CA ASP A 27 -2.78 -19.17 -12.89
C ASP A 27 -3.16 -17.68 -12.72
N LEU A 28 -3.13 -17.15 -11.49
CA LEU A 28 -3.31 -15.71 -11.22
C LEU A 28 -2.09 -14.86 -11.67
N GLY A 29 -0.97 -15.52 -11.95
CA GLY A 29 0.28 -14.93 -12.41
C GLY A 29 1.20 -14.46 -11.29
N TYR A 30 1.12 -15.08 -10.11
CA TYR A 30 2.23 -15.05 -9.15
C TYR A 30 3.41 -15.87 -9.69
N THR A 31 4.62 -15.53 -9.28
CA THR A 31 5.87 -16.16 -9.73
C THR A 31 6.66 -16.80 -8.58
N ALA A 32 6.08 -16.77 -7.38
CA ALA A 32 6.63 -17.38 -6.20
C ALA A 32 5.53 -17.88 -5.26
N VAL A 33 5.92 -18.70 -4.30
CA VAL A 33 5.07 -19.17 -3.21
C VAL A 33 5.85 -19.12 -1.90
N ALA A 34 5.19 -18.68 -0.82
CA ALA A 34 5.67 -18.92 0.52
C ALA A 34 4.95 -20.16 1.06
N LEU A 35 5.65 -21.29 1.04
CA LEU A 35 5.12 -22.60 1.40
C LEU A 35 5.17 -22.78 2.92
N THR A 36 4.02 -22.66 3.57
CA THR A 36 3.89 -22.97 4.99
C THR A 36 3.85 -24.48 5.20
N LEU A 37 4.83 -25.01 5.94
CA LEU A 37 4.84 -26.41 6.34
C LEU A 37 3.78 -26.66 7.40
N ASP A 38 2.76 -27.46 7.07
CA ASP A 38 1.63 -27.75 7.95
C ASP A 38 1.04 -29.13 7.65
N HIS A 39 0.26 -29.67 8.59
CA HIS A 39 -0.37 -31.00 8.53
C HIS A 39 -1.22 -31.21 7.27
N HIS A 40 -1.89 -30.16 6.77
CA HIS A 40 -2.74 -30.26 5.57
C HIS A 40 -1.94 -30.17 4.26
N HIS A 41 -0.89 -29.36 4.22
CA HIS A 41 -0.08 -29.12 3.03
C HIS A 41 1.11 -30.06 3.00
N LEU A 42 2.29 -29.62 3.44
CA LEU A 42 3.48 -30.47 3.51
C LEU A 42 3.87 -30.66 4.97
N ASP A 43 3.49 -31.82 5.52
CA ASP A 43 3.76 -32.16 6.92
C ASP A 43 5.22 -32.65 7.08
N PRO A 44 6.09 -31.92 7.80
CA PRO A 44 7.49 -32.28 7.98
C PRO A 44 7.72 -33.53 8.84
N PHE A 45 6.68 -34.02 9.52
CA PHE A 45 6.72 -35.19 10.38
C PHE A 45 6.09 -36.44 9.75
N ALA A 46 5.51 -36.33 8.56
CA ALA A 46 4.93 -37.48 7.88
C ALA A 46 6.02 -38.48 7.43
N ASP A 47 5.69 -39.78 7.50
CA ASP A 47 6.61 -40.85 7.11
C ASP A 47 7.01 -40.77 5.62
N ASP A 48 6.14 -40.19 4.79
CA ASP A 48 6.29 -40.02 3.34
C ASP A 48 6.81 -38.63 2.93
N VAL A 49 7.27 -37.80 3.88
CA VAL A 49 7.67 -36.41 3.62
C VAL A 49 8.68 -36.26 2.47
N ALA A 50 9.62 -37.20 2.31
CA ALA A 50 10.61 -37.15 1.24
C ALA A 50 9.94 -37.27 -0.14
N GLU A 51 9.09 -38.27 -0.35
CA GLU A 51 8.34 -38.46 -1.60
C GLU A 51 7.41 -37.27 -1.88
N ARG A 52 6.75 -36.76 -0.84
CA ARG A 52 5.89 -35.58 -0.96
C ARG A 52 6.67 -34.33 -1.32
N THR A 53 7.89 -34.18 -0.79
CA THR A 53 8.79 -33.05 -1.09
C THR A 53 9.25 -33.12 -2.54
N ASP A 54 9.65 -34.31 -3.03
CA ASP A 54 10.02 -34.52 -4.44
C ASP A 54 8.87 -34.18 -5.40
N HIS A 55 7.64 -34.59 -5.05
CA HIS A 55 6.44 -34.23 -5.83
C HIS A 55 6.19 -32.72 -5.85
N VAL A 56 6.34 -32.05 -4.70
CA VAL A 56 6.18 -30.59 -4.61
C VAL A 56 7.27 -29.88 -5.42
N ALA A 57 8.53 -30.31 -5.33
CA ALA A 57 9.63 -29.75 -6.12
C ALA A 57 9.33 -29.83 -7.63
N ALA A 58 8.93 -31.00 -8.12
CA ALA A 58 8.56 -31.20 -9.53
C ALA A 58 7.35 -30.35 -9.95
N LEU A 59 6.40 -30.11 -9.04
CA LEU A 59 5.26 -29.25 -9.31
C LEU A 59 5.67 -27.77 -9.37
N LEU A 60 6.50 -27.29 -8.44
CA LEU A 60 7.00 -25.92 -8.44
C LEU A 60 7.82 -25.61 -9.69
N GLU A 61 8.71 -26.53 -10.09
CA GLU A 61 9.49 -26.42 -11.34
C GLU A 61 8.56 -26.28 -12.56
N ARG A 62 7.55 -27.15 -12.67
CA ARG A 62 6.58 -27.11 -13.79
C ARG A 62 5.73 -25.84 -13.80
N LEU A 63 5.44 -25.27 -12.65
CA LEU A 63 4.67 -24.03 -12.50
C LEU A 63 5.55 -22.77 -12.55
N GLU A 64 6.87 -22.93 -12.67
CA GLU A 64 7.85 -21.83 -12.63
C GLU A 64 7.71 -20.95 -11.36
N LEU A 65 7.37 -21.57 -10.23
CA LEU A 65 7.21 -20.89 -8.94
C LEU A 65 8.50 -20.99 -8.12
N ARG A 66 9.09 -19.82 -7.80
CA ARG A 66 10.14 -19.73 -6.78
C ARG A 66 9.58 -19.99 -5.39
N CYS A 67 10.36 -20.55 -4.47
CA CYS A 67 9.86 -20.99 -3.16
C CYS A 67 10.60 -20.34 -1.99
N VAL A 68 9.85 -19.97 -0.95
CA VAL A 68 10.33 -19.81 0.43
C VAL A 68 9.59 -20.80 1.30
N VAL A 69 10.25 -21.34 2.33
CA VAL A 69 9.63 -22.24 3.32
C VAL A 69 9.29 -21.46 4.58
N GLU A 70 8.06 -21.55 5.06
CA GLU A 70 7.60 -20.91 6.29
C GLU A 70 7.26 -21.91 7.39
N THR A 71 7.45 -21.49 8.64
CA THR A 71 7.32 -22.35 9.83
C THR A 71 6.24 -21.88 10.81
N GLY A 72 5.23 -21.16 10.29
CA GLY A 72 4.15 -20.51 11.03
C GLY A 72 2.90 -21.36 11.33
N ALA A 73 2.92 -22.67 11.05
CA ALA A 73 1.77 -23.56 11.28
C ALA A 73 1.30 -23.60 12.74
N ARG A 74 -0.01 -23.38 12.96
CA ARG A 74 -0.58 -23.10 14.29
C ARG A 74 -0.53 -24.26 15.27
N TYR A 75 -0.85 -25.48 14.86
CA TYR A 75 -0.99 -26.62 15.79
C TYR A 75 -0.14 -27.83 15.39
N LEU A 76 0.90 -27.60 14.58
CA LEU A 76 1.74 -28.67 14.04
C LEU A 76 2.52 -29.42 15.13
N LEU A 77 3.05 -28.69 16.11
CA LEU A 77 3.87 -29.27 17.17
C LEU A 77 3.06 -29.66 18.42
N ASP A 78 1.94 -28.98 18.66
CA ASP A 78 1.07 -29.19 19.81
C ASP A 78 -0.39 -28.95 19.40
N PRO A 79 -1.28 -29.96 19.55
CA PRO A 79 -2.68 -29.84 19.15
C PRO A 79 -3.52 -28.92 20.06
N HIS A 80 -3.00 -28.56 21.24
CA HIS A 80 -3.70 -27.73 22.23
C HIS A 80 -3.16 -26.32 22.31
N ARG A 81 -1.87 -26.11 22.02
CA ARG A 81 -1.20 -24.82 22.20
C ARG A 81 -0.66 -24.31 20.88
N LYS A 82 -1.21 -23.17 20.44
CA LYS A 82 -0.77 -22.50 19.21
C LYS A 82 0.75 -22.29 19.24
N HIS A 83 1.41 -22.79 18.20
CA HIS A 83 2.83 -22.72 17.87
C HIS A 83 3.83 -23.27 18.91
N HIS A 84 3.35 -23.87 19.99
CA HIS A 84 4.20 -24.35 21.08
C HIS A 84 4.78 -25.74 20.76
N PRO A 85 6.01 -26.07 21.18
CA PRO A 85 7.00 -25.18 21.81
C PRO A 85 7.67 -24.22 20.82
N THR A 86 8.26 -23.17 21.36
CA THR A 86 9.00 -22.12 20.64
C THR A 86 10.47 -22.12 21.02
N LEU A 87 11.31 -21.29 20.39
CA LEU A 87 12.74 -21.21 20.71
C LEU A 87 13.02 -20.65 22.12
N VAL A 88 12.06 -19.93 22.71
CA VAL A 88 12.16 -19.37 24.07
C VAL A 88 11.48 -20.23 25.15
N SER A 89 10.89 -21.36 24.76
CA SER A 89 10.26 -22.32 25.67
C SER A 89 11.30 -23.08 26.51
N ASP A 90 10.88 -23.67 27.63
CA ASP A 90 11.75 -24.45 28.52
C ASP A 90 12.34 -25.70 27.84
N GLU A 91 11.55 -26.34 26.97
CA GLU A 91 11.89 -27.54 26.20
C GLU A 91 11.77 -27.24 24.70
N PRO A 92 12.76 -26.56 24.08
CA PRO A 92 12.71 -26.12 22.69
C PRO A 92 13.06 -27.23 21.67
N GLU A 93 13.41 -28.44 22.12
CA GLU A 93 13.97 -29.51 21.28
C GLU A 93 13.06 -29.85 20.10
N ARG A 94 11.74 -29.91 20.32
CA ARG A 94 10.77 -30.20 19.26
C ARG A 94 10.66 -29.08 18.23
N ARG A 95 10.81 -27.82 18.64
CA ARG A 95 10.87 -26.67 17.72
C ARG A 95 12.15 -26.71 16.89
N ILE A 96 13.28 -27.05 17.50
CA ILE A 96 14.57 -27.16 16.81
C ILE A 96 14.53 -28.32 15.81
N ASP A 97 13.96 -29.48 16.16
CA ASP A 97 13.77 -30.60 15.22
C ASP A 97 12.89 -30.18 14.03
N PHE A 98 11.79 -29.46 14.28
CA PHE A 98 10.96 -28.91 13.20
C PHE A 98 11.77 -27.99 12.28
N LEU A 99 12.53 -27.04 12.83
CA LEU A 99 13.34 -26.13 12.02
C LEU A 99 14.44 -26.89 11.25
N HIS A 100 15.07 -27.93 11.82
CA HIS A 100 16.02 -28.78 11.10
C HIS A 100 15.38 -29.54 9.93
N ARG A 101 14.13 -30.01 10.10
CA ARG A 101 13.34 -30.61 9.01
C ARG A 101 13.00 -29.59 7.95
N ALA A 102 12.56 -28.39 8.34
CA ALA A 102 12.28 -27.29 7.43
C ALA A 102 13.51 -26.92 6.59
N VAL A 103 14.70 -26.87 7.18
CA VAL A 103 15.96 -26.64 6.44
C VAL A 103 16.23 -27.76 5.42
N ARG A 104 15.96 -29.03 5.78
CA ARG A 104 16.13 -30.14 4.82
C ARG A 104 15.15 -30.02 3.66
N ILE A 105 13.87 -29.80 3.96
CA ILE A 105 12.82 -29.63 2.95
C ILE A 105 13.14 -28.43 2.05
N ALA A 106 13.59 -27.31 2.61
CA ALA A 106 14.02 -26.15 1.84
C ALA A 106 15.18 -26.46 0.89
N ALA A 107 16.16 -27.27 1.32
CA ALA A 107 17.24 -27.71 0.45
C ALA A 107 16.73 -28.60 -0.71
N ASP A 108 15.81 -29.52 -0.41
CA ASP A 108 15.23 -30.44 -1.40
C ASP A 108 14.30 -29.71 -2.40
N LEU A 109 13.68 -28.60 -1.98
CA LEU A 109 12.84 -27.73 -2.81
C LEU A 109 13.62 -26.63 -3.57
N ASP A 110 14.93 -26.51 -3.35
CA ASP A 110 15.74 -25.35 -3.80
C ASP A 110 15.12 -23.99 -3.38
N ALA A 111 14.63 -23.92 -2.14
CA ALA A 111 13.97 -22.72 -1.61
C ALA A 111 14.98 -21.64 -1.21
N ASP A 112 14.61 -20.38 -1.42
CA ASP A 112 15.45 -19.20 -1.14
C ASP A 112 15.88 -19.10 0.33
N CYS A 113 14.97 -19.45 1.25
CA CYS A 113 15.22 -19.48 2.68
C CYS A 113 14.15 -20.28 3.45
N VAL A 114 14.44 -20.50 4.74
CA VAL A 114 13.45 -20.87 5.77
C VAL A 114 13.14 -19.66 6.64
N SER A 115 11.89 -19.20 6.64
CA SER A 115 11.40 -18.16 7.57
C SER A 115 11.00 -18.76 8.92
N PHE A 116 11.43 -18.11 10.01
CA PHE A 116 11.08 -18.49 11.37
C PHE A 116 11.07 -17.29 12.33
N TRP A 117 10.34 -17.43 13.43
CA TRP A 117 10.20 -16.43 14.49
C TRP A 117 10.63 -16.96 15.86
N SER A 118 10.72 -16.09 16.88
CA SER A 118 11.21 -16.42 18.23
C SER A 118 10.20 -17.15 19.14
N GLY A 119 8.96 -16.67 19.13
CA GLY A 119 7.86 -17.08 19.99
C GLY A 119 7.67 -16.12 21.15
N ILE A 120 6.57 -16.31 21.87
CA ILE A 120 6.21 -15.50 23.04
C ILE A 120 7.05 -15.95 24.23
N ARG A 121 7.69 -15.00 24.94
CA ARG A 121 8.38 -15.26 26.20
C ARG A 121 7.37 -15.71 27.27
N PRO A 122 7.54 -16.88 27.90
CA PRO A 122 6.72 -17.26 29.05
C PRO A 122 6.82 -16.23 30.17
N SER A 123 5.70 -15.91 30.83
CA SER A 123 5.64 -14.83 31.83
C SER A 123 6.55 -15.05 33.05
N ASP A 124 6.85 -16.31 33.36
CA ASP A 124 7.69 -16.79 34.46
C ASP A 124 9.18 -16.89 34.09
N VAL A 125 9.54 -16.69 32.82
CA VAL A 125 10.93 -16.75 32.33
C VAL A 125 11.50 -15.34 32.22
N ASP A 126 12.64 -15.07 32.84
CA ASP A 126 13.33 -13.78 32.74
C ASP A 126 13.93 -13.53 31.34
N ILE A 127 14.22 -12.27 31.03
CA ILE A 127 14.71 -11.84 29.71
C ILE A 127 16.05 -12.52 29.37
N ASP A 128 16.99 -12.63 30.32
CA ASP A 128 18.32 -13.20 30.05
C ASP A 128 18.22 -14.69 29.75
N THR A 129 17.33 -15.40 30.43
CA THR A 129 17.05 -16.81 30.14
C THR A 129 16.41 -17.00 28.77
N ALA A 130 15.39 -16.20 28.42
CA ALA A 130 14.77 -16.26 27.09
C ALA A 130 15.80 -15.92 25.98
N TRP A 131 16.66 -14.92 26.20
CA TRP A 131 17.71 -14.52 25.27
C TRP A 131 18.76 -15.62 25.06
N ARG A 132 19.22 -16.28 26.14
CA ARG A 132 20.13 -17.44 26.03
C ARG A 132 19.50 -18.59 25.25
N ARG A 133 18.22 -18.89 25.48
CA ARG A 133 17.50 -19.94 24.74
C ARG A 133 17.40 -19.61 23.27
N MET A 134 16.99 -18.38 22.94
CA MET A 134 16.93 -17.89 21.56
C MET A 134 18.28 -18.04 20.86
N ARG A 135 19.37 -17.53 21.46
CA ARG A 135 20.73 -17.64 20.90
C ARG A 135 21.17 -19.10 20.70
N THR A 136 20.90 -19.96 21.68
CA THR A 136 21.28 -21.38 21.62
C THR A 136 20.51 -22.11 20.52
N GLY A 137 19.19 -21.93 20.47
CA GLY A 137 18.33 -22.55 19.47
C GLY A 137 18.67 -22.10 18.05
N VAL A 138 18.84 -20.80 17.82
CA VAL A 138 19.26 -20.26 16.51
C VAL A 138 20.62 -20.80 16.10
N SER A 139 21.59 -20.88 17.02
CA SER A 139 22.91 -21.46 16.73
C SER A 139 22.83 -22.93 16.29
N MET A 140 21.95 -23.72 16.90
CA MET A 140 21.73 -25.12 16.54
C MET A 140 21.10 -25.27 15.15
N VAL A 141 20.13 -24.41 14.80
CA VAL A 141 19.51 -24.42 13.47
C VAL A 141 20.48 -23.91 12.41
N LEU A 142 21.25 -22.85 12.70
CA LEU A 142 22.28 -22.33 11.81
C LEU A 142 23.37 -23.35 11.47
N ALA A 143 23.77 -24.20 12.42
CA ALA A 143 24.73 -25.27 12.14
C ALA A 143 24.20 -26.23 11.06
N ARG A 144 22.90 -26.55 11.09
CA ARG A 144 22.26 -27.39 10.08
C ARG A 144 22.08 -26.65 8.75
N ALA A 145 21.65 -25.39 8.80
CA ALA A 145 21.50 -24.52 7.64
C ALA A 145 22.83 -24.36 6.88
N SER A 146 23.93 -24.14 7.61
CA SER A 146 25.28 -24.04 7.05
C SER A 146 25.75 -25.33 6.39
N ALA A 147 25.42 -26.49 6.96
CA ALA A 147 25.77 -27.78 6.36
C ALA A 147 25.03 -28.06 5.05
N LEU A 148 23.87 -27.42 4.82
CA LEU A 148 23.05 -27.60 3.62
C LEU A 148 23.06 -26.39 2.67
N GLY A 149 23.73 -25.29 3.05
CA GLY A 149 23.76 -24.06 2.24
C GLY A 149 22.43 -23.30 2.18
N VAL A 150 21.54 -23.51 3.15
CA VAL A 150 20.21 -22.88 3.18
C VAL A 150 20.24 -21.62 4.03
N ARG A 151 19.62 -20.54 3.55
CA ARG A 151 19.47 -19.30 4.33
C ARG A 151 18.31 -19.40 5.32
N LEU A 152 18.44 -18.73 6.45
CA LEU A 152 17.40 -18.56 7.44
C LEU A 152 16.97 -17.09 7.48
N GLY A 153 15.67 -16.83 7.47
CA GLY A 153 15.09 -15.51 7.71
C GLY A 153 14.49 -15.46 9.10
N LEU A 154 15.06 -14.64 9.99
CA LEU A 154 14.44 -14.36 11.27
C LEU A 154 13.38 -13.27 11.08
N GLU A 155 12.15 -13.58 11.46
CA GLU A 155 11.00 -12.69 11.42
C GLU A 155 10.77 -12.06 12.81
N PRO A 156 10.85 -10.72 12.94
CA PRO A 156 10.28 -9.99 14.06
C PRO A 156 8.75 -10.03 13.99
N GLU A 157 8.08 -10.39 15.09
CA GLU A 157 6.62 -10.55 15.12
C GLU A 157 5.98 -9.85 16.33
N PRO A 158 4.90 -9.05 16.15
CA PRO A 158 4.22 -8.36 17.23
C PRO A 158 3.74 -9.29 18.37
N GLY A 159 4.15 -8.98 19.59
CA GLY A 159 3.87 -9.75 20.80
C GLY A 159 4.84 -10.91 21.05
N MET A 160 5.84 -11.13 20.19
CA MET A 160 6.88 -12.13 20.40
C MET A 160 8.11 -11.57 21.11
N PHE A 161 9.03 -12.44 21.50
CA PHE A 161 10.25 -12.06 22.21
C PHE A 161 11.24 -11.26 21.35
N VAL A 162 11.31 -11.55 20.05
CA VAL A 162 11.91 -10.70 19.02
C VAL A 162 10.75 -10.03 18.31
N GLU A 163 10.43 -8.80 18.73
CA GLU A 163 9.28 -8.05 18.24
C GLU A 163 9.68 -7.06 17.15
N HIS A 164 10.82 -6.37 17.34
CA HIS A 164 11.29 -5.36 16.42
C HIS A 164 12.46 -5.82 15.55
N LEU A 165 12.63 -5.18 14.40
CA LEU A 165 13.79 -5.31 13.52
C LEU A 165 15.11 -5.05 14.29
N SER A 166 15.11 -4.11 15.25
CA SER A 166 16.29 -3.91 16.13
C SER A 166 16.65 -5.13 16.95
N ASP A 167 15.67 -5.90 17.43
CA ASP A 167 15.91 -7.08 18.23
C ASP A 167 16.53 -8.20 17.38
N ALA A 168 16.01 -8.38 16.15
CA ALA A 168 16.55 -9.34 15.20
C ALA A 168 17.98 -9.00 14.77
N LEU A 169 18.25 -7.72 14.45
CA LEU A 169 19.58 -7.24 14.09
C LEU A 169 20.57 -7.40 15.25
N ARG A 170 20.15 -7.08 16.48
CA ARG A 170 20.96 -7.29 17.68
C ARG A 170 21.29 -8.76 17.90
N LEU A 171 20.30 -9.65 17.78
CA LEU A 171 20.51 -11.09 17.92
C LEU A 171 21.53 -11.59 16.89
N ARG A 172 21.40 -11.15 15.63
CA ARG A 172 22.34 -11.50 14.56
C ARG A 172 23.77 -11.02 14.87
N GLU A 173 23.94 -9.78 15.33
CA GLU A 173 25.24 -9.23 15.73
C GLU A 173 25.86 -10.04 16.87
N GLU A 174 25.09 -10.34 17.91
CA GLU A 174 25.54 -11.12 19.07
C GLU A 174 25.91 -12.58 18.74
N LEU A 175 25.39 -13.12 17.63
CA LEU A 175 25.76 -14.41 17.06
C LEU A 175 26.97 -14.35 16.11
N GLY A 176 27.58 -13.17 15.93
CA GLY A 176 28.75 -12.97 15.09
C GLY A 176 28.42 -12.66 13.62
N ALA A 177 27.22 -12.12 13.35
CA ALA A 177 26.76 -11.73 12.02
C ALA A 177 26.88 -12.84 10.94
N PRO A 178 26.36 -14.05 11.18
CA PRO A 178 26.47 -15.17 10.24
C PRO A 178 25.84 -14.81 8.88
N GLU A 179 26.50 -15.23 7.80
CA GLU A 179 26.12 -14.92 6.41
C GLU A 179 24.74 -15.49 6.05
N LEU A 180 24.44 -16.72 6.51
CA LEU A 180 23.18 -17.41 6.22
C LEU A 180 22.01 -16.96 7.11
N LEU A 181 22.21 -16.07 8.08
CA LEU A 181 21.12 -15.50 8.88
C LEU A 181 20.75 -14.13 8.33
N GLY A 182 19.64 -14.07 7.61
CA GLY A 182 19.01 -12.83 7.16
C GLY A 182 17.75 -12.50 7.95
N ILE A 183 16.98 -11.57 7.40
CA ILE A 183 15.71 -11.08 7.93
C ILE A 183 14.59 -11.51 6.99
N THR A 184 13.55 -12.13 7.55
CA THR A 184 12.23 -12.10 6.94
C THR A 184 11.54 -10.85 7.47
N LEU A 185 11.13 -9.95 6.60
CA LEU A 185 10.43 -8.74 7.02
C LEU A 185 8.97 -8.82 6.59
N ASP A 186 8.07 -8.92 7.57
CA ASP A 186 6.65 -8.67 7.37
C ASP A 186 6.39 -7.17 7.46
N VAL A 187 5.85 -6.60 6.38
CA VAL A 187 5.66 -5.15 6.27
C VAL A 187 4.43 -4.66 7.05
N GLY A 188 3.44 -5.51 7.28
CA GLY A 188 2.32 -5.22 8.16
C GLY A 188 2.76 -5.19 9.62
N HIS A 189 3.67 -6.09 10.04
CA HIS A 189 4.30 -6.03 11.36
C HIS A 189 5.04 -4.72 11.57
N CYS A 190 5.74 -4.20 10.54
CA CYS A 190 6.33 -2.87 10.61
C CYS A 190 5.28 -1.79 10.92
N VAL A 191 4.15 -1.78 10.22
CA VAL A 191 3.04 -0.84 10.49
C VAL A 191 2.48 -1.02 11.90
N ALA A 192 2.37 -2.25 12.39
CA ALA A 192 1.77 -2.53 13.68
C ALA A 192 2.62 -2.06 14.87
N VAL A 193 3.95 -2.24 14.83
CA VAL A 193 4.81 -2.04 16.01
C VAL A 193 6.09 -1.25 15.79
N GLU A 194 6.60 -1.09 14.56
CA GLU A 194 7.83 -0.33 14.36
C GLU A 194 7.61 1.17 14.55
N PRO A 195 8.61 1.90 15.08
CA PRO A 195 8.54 3.35 15.17
C PRO A 195 8.73 4.05 13.81
N GLU A 196 9.15 3.31 12.79
CA GLU A 196 9.40 3.78 11.42
C GLU A 196 8.46 3.07 10.44
N ASP A 197 8.23 3.67 9.27
CA ASP A 197 7.42 3.03 8.23
C ASP A 197 8.09 1.77 7.63
N ALA A 198 7.30 0.92 6.98
CA ALA A 198 7.79 -0.32 6.37
C ALA A 198 8.88 -0.08 5.32
N ALA A 199 8.80 1.03 4.57
CA ALA A 199 9.81 1.40 3.57
C ALA A 199 11.17 1.72 4.20
N SER A 200 11.17 2.37 5.36
CA SER A 200 12.37 2.66 6.16
C SER A 200 12.94 1.39 6.78
N CYS A 201 12.08 0.49 7.26
CA CYS A 201 12.49 -0.84 7.73
C CYS A 201 13.16 -1.66 6.63
N ILE A 202 12.63 -1.63 5.40
CA ILE A 202 13.25 -2.25 4.22
C ILE A 202 14.63 -1.67 3.94
N ARG A 203 14.77 -0.35 3.90
CA ARG A 203 16.08 0.33 3.70
C ARG A 203 17.09 -0.05 4.78
N ARG A 204 16.64 -0.14 6.02
CA ARG A 204 17.48 -0.49 7.17
C ARG A 204 17.90 -1.96 7.17
N ALA A 205 17.04 -2.88 6.75
CA ALA A 205 17.39 -4.28 6.58
C ALA A 205 18.31 -4.50 5.36
N GLY A 206 18.06 -3.80 4.26
CA GLY A 206 18.92 -3.78 3.07
C GLY A 206 19.26 -5.18 2.56
N ASP A 207 20.56 -5.45 2.37
CA ASP A 207 21.10 -6.72 1.88
C ASP A 207 20.83 -7.92 2.81
N LEU A 208 20.33 -7.70 4.03
CA LEU A 208 19.95 -8.77 4.94
C LEU A 208 18.58 -9.38 4.63
N LEU A 209 17.75 -8.73 3.80
CA LEU A 209 16.45 -9.24 3.42
C LEU A 209 16.58 -10.54 2.62
N VAL A 210 15.98 -11.62 3.14
CA VAL A 210 15.92 -12.93 2.45
C VAL A 210 14.50 -13.33 2.07
N ASN A 211 13.49 -12.77 2.75
CA ASN A 211 12.07 -12.92 2.45
C ASN A 211 11.31 -11.66 2.88
N VAL A 212 10.22 -11.35 2.18
CA VAL A 212 9.31 -10.26 2.55
C VAL A 212 7.88 -10.81 2.55
N GLN A 213 7.17 -10.60 3.65
CA GLN A 213 5.74 -10.90 3.76
C GLN A 213 4.95 -9.61 3.55
N LEU A 214 3.91 -9.71 2.72
CA LEU A 214 3.11 -8.58 2.25
C LEU A 214 1.66 -8.74 2.71
N ASP A 215 1.22 -7.84 3.56
CA ASP A 215 -0.15 -7.72 4.01
C ASP A 215 -0.39 -6.28 4.48
N ASP A 216 -1.58 -5.99 4.98
CA ASP A 216 -1.88 -4.69 5.55
C ASP A 216 -2.21 -4.84 7.04
N MET A 217 -1.88 -3.83 7.84
CA MET A 217 -2.16 -3.80 9.28
C MET A 217 -2.47 -2.39 9.73
N ARG A 218 -2.94 -2.24 10.97
CA ARG A 218 -3.15 -0.93 11.62
C ARG A 218 -2.18 -0.76 12.78
N THR A 219 -1.79 0.49 13.03
CA THR A 219 -0.89 0.83 14.13
C THR A 219 -1.42 0.25 15.47
N GLY A 220 -0.56 -0.51 16.16
CA GLY A 220 -0.86 -1.12 17.46
C GLY A 220 -1.76 -2.36 17.43
N VAL A 221 -2.12 -2.87 16.24
CA VAL A 221 -3.00 -4.05 16.10
C VAL A 221 -2.33 -5.11 15.22
N HIS A 222 -2.06 -6.27 15.81
CA HIS A 222 -1.58 -7.45 15.09
C HIS A 222 -2.76 -8.20 14.45
N GLU A 223 -3.16 -7.74 13.27
CA GLU A 223 -4.18 -8.36 12.42
C GLU A 223 -3.81 -8.21 10.95
N HIS A 224 -3.53 -9.33 10.27
CA HIS A 224 -3.28 -9.37 8.82
C HIS A 224 -4.57 -9.05 8.04
N LEU A 225 -4.57 -7.94 7.30
CA LEU A 225 -5.69 -7.43 6.50
C LEU A 225 -5.35 -7.44 5.01
N GLU A 226 -6.38 -7.45 4.15
CA GLU A 226 -6.17 -7.24 2.71
C GLU A 226 -5.65 -5.81 2.44
N PHE A 227 -4.89 -5.63 1.36
CA PHE A 227 -4.35 -4.32 0.99
C PHE A 227 -5.45 -3.26 0.83
N GLY A 228 -5.28 -2.14 1.54
CA GLY A 228 -6.22 -1.02 1.55
C GLY A 228 -7.20 -1.04 2.73
N GLU A 229 -7.17 -2.07 3.58
CA GLU A 229 -7.98 -2.14 4.80
C GLU A 229 -7.21 -1.71 6.06
N GLY A 230 -5.89 -1.58 5.96
CA GLY A 230 -4.99 -1.08 6.98
C GLY A 230 -4.34 0.26 6.62
N GLU A 231 -3.12 0.46 7.09
CA GLU A 231 -2.36 1.72 7.03
C GLU A 231 -1.05 1.59 6.23
N LEU A 232 -0.77 0.43 5.61
CA LEU A 232 0.44 0.23 4.82
C LEU A 232 0.48 1.15 3.58
N ASN A 233 1.56 1.92 3.45
CA ASN A 233 1.91 2.55 2.18
C ASN A 233 2.48 1.49 1.21
N LEU A 234 1.61 0.71 0.57
CA LEU A 234 2.01 -0.38 -0.33
C LEU A 234 2.91 0.10 -1.50
N PRO A 235 2.60 1.20 -2.23
CA PRO A 235 3.48 1.69 -3.29
C PRO A 235 4.88 2.08 -2.78
N GLY A 236 4.96 2.81 -1.66
CA GLY A 236 6.24 3.22 -1.06
C GLY A 236 7.07 2.01 -0.59
N THR A 237 6.41 1.00 -0.04
CA THR A 237 7.02 -0.25 0.42
C THR A 237 7.63 -1.03 -0.76
N LEU A 238 6.88 -1.24 -1.84
CA LEU A 238 7.38 -1.95 -3.02
C LEU A 238 8.46 -1.15 -3.78
N ALA A 239 8.39 0.18 -3.75
CA ALA A 239 9.44 1.04 -4.28
C ALA A 239 10.75 0.89 -3.48
N ALA A 240 10.67 0.82 -2.15
CA ALA A 240 11.84 0.60 -1.30
C ALA A 240 12.52 -0.75 -1.58
N LEU A 241 11.75 -1.82 -1.83
CA LEU A 241 12.32 -3.12 -2.26
C LEU A 241 13.12 -2.98 -3.56
N THR A 242 12.61 -2.19 -4.52
CA THR A 242 13.31 -1.93 -5.78
C THR A 242 14.58 -1.10 -5.56
N GLU A 243 14.51 -0.08 -4.70
CA GLU A 243 15.62 0.82 -4.37
C GLU A 243 16.79 0.08 -3.73
N VAL A 244 16.52 -0.82 -2.78
CA VAL A 244 17.57 -1.65 -2.15
C VAL A 244 18.03 -2.81 -3.04
N GLY A 245 17.49 -2.93 -4.26
CA GLY A 245 17.87 -3.99 -5.19
C GLY A 245 17.41 -5.39 -4.76
N TYR A 246 16.34 -5.48 -3.96
CA TYR A 246 15.81 -6.76 -3.53
C TYR A 246 15.35 -7.59 -4.73
N SER A 247 15.77 -8.85 -4.77
CA SER A 247 15.49 -9.79 -5.87
C SER A 247 14.95 -11.15 -5.38
N GLY A 248 14.60 -11.25 -4.10
CA GLY A 248 14.01 -12.45 -3.50
C GLY A 248 12.50 -12.53 -3.70
N VAL A 249 11.83 -13.26 -2.81
CA VAL A 249 10.37 -13.42 -2.77
C VAL A 249 9.74 -12.32 -1.92
N ALA A 250 8.68 -11.70 -2.43
CA ALA A 250 7.77 -10.85 -1.67
C ALA A 250 6.36 -11.45 -1.78
N ALA A 251 5.92 -12.15 -0.73
CA ALA A 251 4.74 -13.01 -0.77
C ALA A 251 3.60 -12.47 0.11
N VAL A 252 2.37 -12.57 -0.38
CA VAL A 252 1.19 -12.13 0.39
C VAL A 252 0.93 -13.07 1.57
N GLU A 253 0.77 -12.54 2.79
CA GLU A 253 0.50 -13.33 4.00
C GLU A 253 -0.89 -13.02 4.59
N LEU A 254 -1.85 -13.94 4.39
CA LEU A 254 -3.23 -13.75 4.85
C LEU A 254 -3.80 -15.03 5.49
N PRO A 255 -3.27 -15.47 6.65
CA PRO A 255 -3.58 -16.78 7.24
C PRO A 255 -5.03 -16.94 7.77
N ARG A 256 -5.84 -15.87 7.75
CA ARG A 256 -7.26 -15.89 8.15
C ARG A 256 -8.24 -15.83 6.97
N HIS A 257 -7.73 -15.72 5.75
CA HIS A 257 -8.53 -15.48 4.55
C HIS A 257 -8.77 -16.74 3.71
N SER A 258 -8.41 -17.93 4.22
CA SER A 258 -8.55 -19.17 3.45
C SER A 258 -9.98 -19.56 3.07
N HIS A 259 -11.00 -18.97 3.70
CA HIS A 259 -12.40 -19.18 3.35
C HIS A 259 -12.77 -18.55 1.99
N ALA A 260 -12.00 -17.57 1.51
CA ALA A 260 -12.21 -16.87 0.24
C ALA A 260 -10.92 -16.78 -0.60
N ALA A 261 -10.02 -17.76 -0.44
CA ALA A 261 -8.64 -17.70 -0.92
C ALA A 261 -8.48 -17.32 -2.41
N PRO A 262 -9.25 -17.89 -3.37
CA PRO A 262 -9.11 -17.53 -4.78
C PRO A 262 -9.38 -16.04 -5.06
N ASP A 263 -10.45 -15.51 -4.48
CA ASP A 263 -10.88 -14.12 -4.71
C ASP A 263 -9.92 -13.13 -4.03
N VAL A 264 -9.47 -13.47 -2.82
CA VAL A 264 -8.49 -12.67 -2.06
C VAL A 264 -7.15 -12.63 -2.80
N ALA A 265 -6.66 -13.79 -3.28
CA ALA A 265 -5.42 -13.85 -4.04
C ALA A 265 -5.50 -13.07 -5.36
N ALA A 266 -6.65 -13.07 -6.03
CA ALA A 266 -6.88 -12.31 -7.26
C ALA A 266 -6.90 -10.78 -7.00
N ARG A 267 -7.53 -10.34 -5.90
CA ARG A 267 -7.50 -8.93 -5.49
C ARG A 267 -6.11 -8.49 -5.09
N ALA A 268 -5.41 -9.29 -4.29
CA ALA A 268 -4.07 -8.98 -3.81
C ALA A 268 -3.08 -8.79 -4.98
N ILE A 269 -3.05 -9.68 -5.98
CA ILE A 269 -2.13 -9.50 -7.12
C ILE A 269 -2.49 -8.28 -7.97
N THR A 270 -3.78 -7.95 -8.06
CA THR A 270 -4.25 -6.74 -8.75
C THR A 270 -3.74 -5.49 -8.04
N ALA A 271 -3.85 -5.44 -6.71
CA ALA A 271 -3.33 -4.34 -5.90
C ALA A 271 -1.80 -4.21 -6.00
N LEU A 272 -1.07 -5.33 -5.92
CA LEU A 272 0.39 -5.33 -6.07
C LEU A 272 0.84 -4.81 -7.44
N ARG A 273 0.20 -5.27 -8.53
CA ARG A 273 0.51 -4.80 -9.89
C ARG A 273 0.19 -3.32 -10.08
N ALA A 274 -0.92 -2.85 -9.49
CA ALA A 274 -1.27 -1.43 -9.51
C ALA A 274 -0.22 -0.59 -8.77
N ALA A 275 0.21 -1.03 -7.58
CA ALA A 275 1.24 -0.36 -6.78
C ALA A 275 2.64 -0.34 -7.43
N LEU A 276 2.97 -1.37 -8.23
CA LEU A 276 4.23 -1.47 -8.98
C LEU A 276 4.23 -0.69 -10.30
N THR A 277 3.08 -0.21 -10.77
CA THR A 277 3.03 0.56 -12.00
C THR A 277 3.69 1.92 -11.75
N PRO A 278 4.75 2.30 -12.50
CA PRO A 278 5.48 3.53 -12.24
C PRO A 278 4.54 4.73 -12.32
N VAL A 279 4.27 5.35 -11.17
CA VAL A 279 3.88 6.76 -11.15
C VAL A 279 5.15 7.52 -11.48
N LEU A 280 5.19 8.18 -12.64
CA LEU A 280 6.30 9.08 -13.01
C LEU A 280 6.64 10.00 -11.82
N PRO A 281 7.92 10.24 -11.53
CA PRO A 281 8.35 10.75 -10.24
C PRO A 281 7.69 12.10 -9.93
N LYS A 282 7.00 12.17 -8.78
CA LYS A 282 6.74 13.43 -8.09
C LYS A 282 8.05 13.79 -7.38
N ASN A 283 8.64 14.92 -7.75
CA ASN A 283 9.81 15.46 -7.06
C ASN A 283 9.51 15.61 -5.57
N ASP A 284 10.50 15.22 -4.76
CA ASP A 284 10.54 15.38 -3.31
C ASP A 284 10.15 16.79 -2.88
N ASP A 285 9.04 16.88 -2.18
CA ASP A 285 8.89 17.77 -1.04
C ASP A 285 7.85 17.13 -0.10
N HIS A 286 8.24 17.04 1.16
CA HIS A 286 7.51 16.46 2.28
C HIS A 286 6.04 16.91 2.32
N ASP A 287 5.15 15.97 2.72
CA ASP A 287 3.73 16.12 3.09
C ASP A 287 2.72 15.44 2.14
N ALA A 288 2.73 14.11 2.07
CA ALA A 288 1.70 13.33 1.38
C ALA A 288 1.25 12.09 2.16
N GLU A 289 0.98 12.26 3.45
CA GLU A 289 0.17 11.32 4.22
C GLU A 289 -1.28 11.88 4.29
N TRP A 290 -2.28 10.99 4.17
CA TRP A 290 -3.73 11.22 4.27
C TRP A 290 -4.40 11.96 3.10
N VAL A 291 -5.19 11.27 2.25
CA VAL A 291 -6.63 10.97 2.46
C VAL A 291 -7.20 10.07 1.33
N SER A 292 -7.78 8.91 1.67
CA SER A 292 -8.90 8.31 0.91
C SER A 292 -10.03 7.72 1.79
N SER A 293 -9.81 7.50 3.09
CA SER A 293 -10.79 6.86 3.98
C SER A 293 -11.74 7.87 4.63
N VAL A 294 -12.73 8.37 3.87
CA VAL A 294 -13.99 8.80 4.49
C VAL A 294 -14.92 7.58 4.56
N ASP A 295 -14.59 6.57 5.37
CA ASP A 295 -15.49 5.44 5.63
C ASP A 295 -16.54 5.84 6.66
N HIS A 296 -17.37 6.80 6.24
CA HIS A 296 -18.54 7.22 6.99
C HIS A 296 -19.70 6.27 6.66
N PRO A 297 -20.37 5.65 7.65
CA PRO A 297 -21.44 4.66 7.40
C PRO A 297 -22.53 5.16 6.43
N TRP A 298 -22.93 6.42 6.57
CA TRP A 298 -23.89 7.05 5.65
C TRP A 298 -23.38 7.12 4.19
N LEU A 299 -22.07 7.31 3.97
CA LEU A 299 -21.51 7.39 2.63
C LEU A 299 -21.55 6.03 1.95
N VAL A 300 -21.20 4.96 2.66
CA VAL A 300 -21.30 3.58 2.15
C VAL A 300 -22.73 3.24 1.72
N GLU A 301 -23.72 3.57 2.57
CA GLU A 301 -25.14 3.41 2.24
C GLU A 301 -25.55 4.27 1.03
N ALA A 302 -25.06 5.51 0.95
CA ALA A 302 -25.34 6.42 -0.15
C ALA A 302 -24.76 5.91 -1.49
N GLU A 303 -23.53 5.38 -1.49
CA GLU A 303 -22.92 4.76 -2.68
C GLU A 303 -23.71 3.55 -3.16
N GLN A 304 -24.08 2.64 -2.24
CA GLN A 304 -24.94 1.51 -2.56
C GLN A 304 -26.27 1.98 -3.14
N ARG A 305 -26.88 3.01 -2.54
CA ARG A 305 -28.14 3.57 -3.03
C ARG A 305 -27.99 4.14 -4.44
N VAL A 306 -26.93 4.89 -4.71
CA VAL A 306 -26.62 5.43 -6.05
C VAL A 306 -26.45 4.31 -7.08
N ARG A 307 -25.76 3.23 -6.74
CA ARG A 307 -25.62 2.07 -7.64
C ARG A 307 -26.96 1.41 -7.97
N THR A 308 -27.84 1.30 -6.97
CA THR A 308 -29.17 0.68 -7.15
C THR A 308 -30.20 1.61 -7.82
N ASP A 309 -30.10 2.91 -7.59
CA ASP A 309 -31.03 3.95 -8.01
C ASP A 309 -30.23 5.23 -8.32
N PRO A 310 -29.68 5.37 -9.54
CA PRO A 310 -28.80 6.47 -9.90
C PRO A 310 -29.44 7.85 -9.69
N ALA A 311 -30.76 7.97 -9.82
CA ALA A 311 -31.49 9.21 -9.58
C ALA A 311 -31.41 9.69 -8.12
N ALA A 312 -31.11 8.79 -7.17
CA ALA A 312 -30.92 9.14 -5.77
C ALA A 312 -29.76 10.11 -5.56
N VAL A 313 -28.76 10.15 -6.45
CA VAL A 313 -27.62 11.08 -6.35
C VAL A 313 -28.07 12.54 -6.26
N ARG A 314 -29.18 12.90 -6.90
CA ARG A 314 -29.72 14.26 -6.91
C ARG A 314 -30.17 14.72 -5.51
N THR A 315 -30.43 13.79 -4.60
CA THR A 315 -30.77 14.08 -3.20
C THR A 315 -29.61 13.80 -2.24
N LEU A 316 -28.80 12.79 -2.54
CA LEU A 316 -27.66 12.39 -1.71
C LEU A 316 -26.47 13.34 -1.85
N PHE A 317 -26.16 13.80 -3.06
CA PHE A 317 -25.02 14.68 -3.34
C PHE A 317 -25.10 16.02 -2.59
N PRO A 318 -26.27 16.69 -2.49
CA PRO A 318 -26.46 17.86 -1.62
C PRO A 318 -26.44 17.55 -0.12
N ALA A 319 -26.72 16.30 0.27
CA ALA A 319 -26.75 15.90 1.67
C ALA A 319 -25.36 15.63 2.27
N VAL A 320 -24.34 15.40 1.42
CA VAL A 320 -22.98 14.99 1.82
C VAL A 320 -22.44 15.85 2.95
N GLY A 321 -22.33 17.17 2.77
CA GLY A 321 -21.71 18.04 3.77
C GLY A 321 -22.42 18.07 5.12
N ARG A 322 -23.73 17.76 5.18
CA ARG A 322 -24.47 17.62 6.45
C ARG A 322 -24.23 16.27 7.14
N LYS A 323 -23.80 15.27 6.38
CA LYS A 323 -23.68 13.89 6.84
C LYS A 323 -22.25 13.53 7.20
N VAL A 324 -21.28 13.89 6.36
CA VAL A 324 -19.86 13.56 6.55
C VAL A 324 -19.04 14.72 7.12
N GLY A 325 -19.62 15.93 7.21
CA GLY A 325 -18.92 17.14 7.61
C GLY A 325 -18.27 17.89 6.43
N ARG A 326 -17.73 19.08 6.71
CA ARG A 326 -17.12 19.98 5.71
C ARG A 326 -15.73 20.46 6.08
N ALA A 327 -15.05 19.72 6.95
CA ALA A 327 -13.73 20.11 7.42
C ALA A 327 -12.72 20.07 6.25
N PRO A 328 -11.79 21.03 6.16
CA PRO A 328 -10.60 20.88 5.32
C PRO A 328 -9.86 19.60 5.69
N LEU A 329 -9.29 18.93 4.68
CA LEU A 329 -8.52 17.71 4.91
C LEU A 329 -7.22 17.99 5.69
N ARG A 330 -6.65 19.18 5.48
CA ARG A 330 -5.46 19.66 6.16
C ARG A 330 -5.71 21.03 6.77
N PRO A 331 -6.42 21.12 7.91
CA PRO A 331 -6.81 22.41 8.47
C PRO A 331 -5.60 23.27 8.90
N GLU A 332 -4.48 22.63 9.25
CA GLU A 332 -3.25 23.29 9.69
C GLU A 332 -2.52 24.04 8.56
N SER A 333 -2.46 23.44 7.36
CA SER A 333 -1.72 23.99 6.21
C SER A 333 -2.62 24.52 5.08
N ASP A 334 -3.86 24.06 5.01
CA ASP A 334 -4.88 24.45 4.02
C ASP A 334 -6.25 24.65 4.69
N PRO A 335 -6.41 25.66 5.56
CA PRO A 335 -7.62 25.89 6.34
C PRO A 335 -8.88 26.17 5.52
N GLN A 336 -8.73 26.43 4.21
CA GLN A 336 -9.85 26.67 3.29
C GLN A 336 -10.10 25.50 2.33
N GLY A 337 -9.25 24.46 2.33
CA GLY A 337 -9.33 23.32 1.42
C GLY A 337 -9.10 23.71 -0.05
N LEU A 338 -8.26 24.72 -0.31
CA LEU A 338 -7.96 25.18 -1.68
C LEU A 338 -6.98 24.26 -2.40
N VAL A 339 -6.04 23.65 -1.68
CA VAL A 339 -5.03 22.77 -2.25
C VAL A 339 -5.52 21.33 -2.18
N HIS A 340 -5.82 20.86 -0.96
CA HIS A 340 -6.12 19.47 -0.66
C HIS A 340 -7.61 19.15 -0.69
N GLY A 341 -8.49 20.15 -0.57
CA GLY A 341 -9.93 19.94 -0.52
C GLY A 341 -10.47 19.72 0.89
N THR A 342 -11.70 19.25 0.95
CA THR A 342 -12.46 19.01 2.19
C THR A 342 -13.07 17.61 2.23
N VAL A 343 -13.49 17.16 3.41
CA VAL A 343 -14.09 15.83 3.60
C VAL A 343 -15.30 15.61 2.69
N ASP A 344 -16.13 16.64 2.47
CA ASP A 344 -17.29 16.56 1.58
C ASP A 344 -16.94 16.61 0.09
N ASP A 345 -15.75 17.09 -0.30
CA ASP A 345 -15.28 16.99 -1.69
C ASP A 345 -14.93 15.52 -2.03
N LEU A 346 -14.26 14.82 -1.10
CA LEU A 346 -13.91 13.41 -1.27
C LEU A 346 -15.14 12.50 -1.29
N ALA A 347 -16.07 12.73 -0.36
CA ALA A 347 -17.31 11.97 -0.32
C ALA A 347 -18.17 12.20 -1.58
N ARG A 348 -18.19 13.42 -2.13
CA ARG A 348 -18.84 13.68 -3.43
C ARG A 348 -18.13 13.00 -4.60
N THR A 349 -16.80 12.96 -4.59
CA THR A 349 -16.01 12.23 -5.59
C THR A 349 -16.38 10.74 -5.60
N ARG A 350 -16.52 10.14 -4.42
CA ARG A 350 -16.98 8.76 -4.24
C ARG A 350 -18.39 8.52 -4.80
N LEU A 351 -19.34 9.43 -4.58
CA LEU A 351 -20.68 9.32 -5.17
C LEU A 351 -20.66 9.44 -6.72
N LEU A 352 -19.79 10.28 -7.28
CA LEU A 352 -19.63 10.40 -8.73
C LEU A 352 -18.99 9.13 -9.33
N ALA A 353 -18.03 8.52 -8.64
CA ALA A 353 -17.46 7.23 -9.03
C ALA A 353 -18.53 6.12 -9.02
N ALA A 354 -19.35 6.06 -7.97
CA ALA A 354 -20.47 5.11 -7.89
C ALA A 354 -21.51 5.30 -9.01
N LEU A 355 -21.77 6.54 -9.45
CA LEU A 355 -22.59 6.80 -10.65
C LEU A 355 -21.94 6.27 -11.93
N ALA A 356 -20.62 6.44 -12.06
CA ALA A 356 -19.88 6.04 -13.25
C ALA A 356 -19.84 4.52 -13.46
N GLU A 357 -20.02 3.74 -12.39
CA GLU A 357 -20.14 2.28 -12.46
C GLU A 357 -21.44 1.82 -13.14
N VAL A 358 -22.51 2.65 -13.10
CA VAL A 358 -23.87 2.22 -13.47
C VAL A 358 -24.52 3.02 -14.60
N LEU A 359 -23.97 4.19 -14.93
CA LEU A 359 -24.43 5.01 -16.05
C LEU A 359 -23.47 4.92 -17.24
N ASP A 360 -24.04 4.90 -18.45
CA ASP A 360 -23.23 5.10 -19.66
C ASP A 360 -22.65 6.52 -19.73
N GLY A 361 -21.63 6.72 -20.56
CA GLY A 361 -20.91 7.99 -20.64
C GLY A 361 -21.78 9.21 -20.97
N ARG A 362 -22.86 9.04 -21.76
CA ARG A 362 -23.77 10.14 -22.11
C ARG A 362 -24.66 10.50 -20.92
N ALA A 363 -25.28 9.50 -20.30
CA ALA A 363 -26.13 9.69 -19.13
C ALA A 363 -25.34 10.24 -17.94
N LEU A 364 -24.13 9.71 -17.71
CA LEU A 364 -23.21 10.19 -16.68
C LEU A 364 -22.83 11.64 -16.91
N GLY A 365 -22.43 12.01 -18.14
CA GLY A 365 -22.11 13.40 -18.47
C GLY A 365 -23.29 14.35 -18.24
N ALA A 366 -24.51 13.92 -18.58
CA ALA A 366 -25.70 14.72 -18.31
C ALA A 366 -25.95 14.91 -16.80
N GLU A 367 -25.87 13.85 -15.99
CA GLU A 367 -26.04 13.97 -14.53
C GLU A 367 -24.94 14.84 -13.88
N VAL A 368 -23.68 14.68 -14.28
CA VAL A 368 -22.56 15.49 -13.78
C VAL A 368 -22.76 16.98 -14.12
N ALA A 369 -23.23 17.29 -15.33
CA ALA A 369 -23.54 18.65 -15.74
C ALA A 369 -24.69 19.25 -14.92
N GLU A 370 -25.73 18.47 -14.62
CA GLU A 370 -26.87 18.92 -13.82
C GLU A 370 -26.48 19.15 -12.35
N LEU A 371 -25.70 18.23 -11.75
CA LEU A 371 -25.16 18.38 -10.39
C LEU A 371 -24.31 19.65 -10.26
N TYR A 372 -23.52 19.98 -11.28
CA TYR A 372 -22.75 21.23 -11.30
C TYR A 372 -23.63 22.46 -11.54
N ARG A 373 -24.56 22.41 -12.49
CA ARG A 373 -25.39 23.55 -12.88
C ARG A 373 -26.32 24.02 -11.76
N TYR A 374 -26.89 23.08 -11.02
CA TYR A 374 -27.88 23.35 -9.98
C TYR A 374 -27.33 23.27 -8.56
N GLY A 375 -26.05 22.89 -8.41
CA GLY A 375 -25.42 22.77 -7.11
C GLY A 375 -25.00 24.11 -6.51
N ASP A 376 -24.94 24.17 -5.19
CA ASP A 376 -24.28 25.26 -4.46
C ASP A 376 -22.76 25.27 -4.68
N ASP A 377 -22.04 26.28 -4.18
CA ASP A 377 -20.59 26.39 -4.40
C ASP A 377 -19.80 25.19 -3.85
N ALA A 378 -20.26 24.55 -2.77
CA ALA A 378 -19.59 23.38 -2.22
C ALA A 378 -19.86 22.13 -3.08
N GLU A 379 -21.08 21.99 -3.59
CA GLU A 379 -21.47 20.92 -4.52
C GLU A 379 -20.73 21.06 -5.86
N ARG A 380 -20.68 22.27 -6.41
CA ARG A 380 -19.91 22.59 -7.62
C ARG A 380 -18.42 22.29 -7.46
N ARG A 381 -17.85 22.65 -6.31
CA ARG A 381 -16.46 22.31 -5.96
C ARG A 381 -16.26 20.80 -5.89
N GLY A 382 -17.18 20.07 -5.27
CA GLY A 382 -17.16 18.61 -5.22
C GLY A 382 -17.20 17.97 -6.60
N VAL A 383 -18.01 18.50 -7.53
CA VAL A 383 -17.99 18.04 -8.93
C VAL A 383 -16.62 18.27 -9.57
N LEU A 384 -16.09 19.49 -9.49
CA LEU A 384 -14.78 19.83 -10.07
C LEU A 384 -13.66 18.91 -9.56
N ARG A 385 -13.64 18.63 -8.25
CA ARG A 385 -12.66 17.74 -7.62
C ARG A 385 -12.82 16.28 -8.02
N GLY A 386 -14.05 15.84 -8.30
CA GLY A 386 -14.33 14.46 -8.70
C GLY A 386 -14.13 14.17 -10.19
N LEU A 387 -13.95 15.18 -11.05
CA LEU A 387 -13.85 14.98 -12.51
C LEU A 387 -12.71 14.06 -12.93
N SER A 388 -11.56 14.07 -12.24
CA SER A 388 -10.41 13.23 -12.61
C SER A 388 -10.61 11.74 -12.32
N ALA A 389 -11.60 11.39 -11.50
CA ALA A 389 -11.98 10.01 -11.19
C ALA A 389 -13.01 9.43 -12.18
N LEU A 390 -13.50 10.21 -13.14
CA LEU A 390 -14.53 9.81 -14.09
C LEU A 390 -13.94 9.32 -15.43
N PRO A 391 -14.64 8.43 -16.16
CA PRO A 391 -14.15 7.87 -17.41
C PRO A 391 -14.03 8.93 -18.53
N ASP A 392 -13.15 8.69 -19.50
CA ASP A 392 -12.87 9.62 -20.62
C ASP A 392 -14.13 10.07 -21.40
N SER A 393 -15.20 9.28 -21.36
CA SER A 393 -16.48 9.64 -21.98
C SER A 393 -17.09 10.95 -21.46
N VAL A 394 -16.71 11.41 -20.26
CA VAL A 394 -17.21 12.69 -19.70
C VAL A 394 -16.29 13.89 -19.93
N VAL A 395 -15.14 13.71 -20.59
CA VAL A 395 -14.11 14.76 -20.74
C VAL A 395 -14.67 16.03 -21.39
N SER A 396 -15.53 15.90 -22.39
CA SER A 396 -16.15 17.06 -23.04
C SER A 396 -16.98 17.88 -22.04
N THR A 397 -17.80 17.22 -21.23
CA THR A 397 -18.60 17.86 -20.18
C THR A 397 -17.71 18.46 -19.09
N GLY A 398 -16.69 17.72 -18.65
CA GLY A 398 -15.73 18.20 -17.65
C GLY A 398 -14.99 19.46 -18.11
N LEU A 399 -14.63 19.57 -19.39
CA LEU A 399 -14.02 20.77 -19.95
C LEU A 399 -14.97 21.98 -19.95
N GLU A 400 -16.26 21.79 -20.18
CA GLU A 400 -17.27 22.86 -20.07
C GLU A 400 -17.38 23.35 -18.62
N ILE A 401 -17.44 22.41 -17.66
CA ILE A 401 -17.51 22.68 -16.22
C ILE A 401 -16.27 23.43 -15.73
N VAL A 402 -15.07 22.98 -16.10
CA VAL A 402 -13.81 23.64 -15.72
C VAL A 402 -13.73 25.05 -16.30
N ARG A 403 -14.11 25.24 -17.58
CA ARG A 403 -14.11 26.57 -18.20
C ARG A 403 -15.11 27.52 -17.54
N ASP A 404 -16.25 27.02 -17.08
CA ASP A 404 -17.22 27.81 -16.32
C ASP A 404 -16.66 28.21 -14.94
N ALA A 405 -16.07 27.25 -14.21
CA ALA A 405 -15.43 27.51 -12.93
C ALA A 405 -14.30 28.54 -13.03
N LEU A 406 -13.49 28.47 -14.09
CA LEU A 406 -12.45 29.46 -14.41
C LEU A 406 -13.01 30.83 -14.82
N ARG A 407 -14.31 31.00 -15.01
CA ARG A 407 -14.96 32.32 -15.17
C ARG A 407 -15.54 32.85 -13.85
N ALA A 408 -15.81 32.00 -12.87
CA ALA A 408 -16.31 32.40 -11.56
C ALA A 408 -15.24 33.12 -10.70
N ASN A 409 -15.66 33.94 -9.74
CA ASN A 409 -14.77 34.61 -8.79
C ASN A 409 -14.62 33.87 -7.45
N ASP A 410 -15.27 32.71 -7.29
CA ASP A 410 -15.08 31.88 -6.11
C ASP A 410 -13.71 31.18 -6.16
N ILE A 411 -12.82 31.56 -5.25
CA ILE A 411 -11.45 31.04 -5.16
C ILE A 411 -11.40 29.52 -5.01
N ARG A 412 -12.41 28.90 -4.38
CA ARG A 412 -12.48 27.45 -4.16
C ARG A 412 -12.81 26.72 -5.45
N LEU A 413 -13.68 27.31 -6.29
CA LEU A 413 -14.00 26.76 -7.62
C LEU A 413 -12.83 26.94 -8.58
N VAL A 414 -12.17 28.10 -8.57
CA VAL A 414 -10.97 28.36 -9.39
C VAL A 414 -9.85 27.39 -9.01
N ALA A 415 -9.60 27.19 -7.71
CA ALA A 415 -8.60 26.23 -7.24
C ALA A 415 -8.93 24.79 -7.66
N ALA A 416 -10.18 24.35 -7.49
CA ALA A 416 -10.60 23.01 -7.91
C ALA A 416 -10.51 22.80 -9.43
N ALA A 417 -10.79 23.83 -10.23
CA ALA A 417 -10.71 23.80 -11.69
C ALA A 417 -9.26 23.66 -12.20
N MET A 418 -8.29 24.20 -11.44
CA MET A 418 -6.85 24.05 -11.72
C MET A 418 -6.24 22.77 -11.12
N GLY A 419 -7.09 21.86 -10.62
CA GLY A 419 -6.69 20.53 -10.17
C GLY A 419 -6.33 19.58 -11.30
N GLU A 420 -6.27 18.28 -10.98
CA GLU A 420 -5.76 17.22 -11.87
C GLU A 420 -6.48 17.14 -13.23
N PHE A 421 -7.81 17.26 -13.25
CA PHE A 421 -8.56 17.24 -14.52
C PHE A 421 -8.20 18.44 -15.40
N GLY A 422 -8.11 19.64 -14.82
CA GLY A 422 -7.70 20.85 -15.54
C GLY A 422 -6.28 20.74 -16.10
N ALA A 423 -5.36 20.22 -15.29
CA ALA A 423 -3.97 19.98 -15.70
C ALA A 423 -3.87 18.99 -16.88
N ARG A 424 -4.70 17.94 -16.90
CA ARG A 424 -4.68 16.91 -17.95
C ARG A 424 -5.34 17.36 -19.26
N HIS A 425 -6.43 18.13 -19.19
CA HIS A 425 -7.30 18.35 -20.35
C HIS A 425 -7.34 19.80 -20.87
N LEU A 426 -6.96 20.80 -20.09
CA LEU A 426 -6.91 22.18 -20.60
C LEU A 426 -5.76 22.34 -21.60
N ASP A 427 -6.07 22.96 -22.74
CA ASP A 427 -5.07 23.44 -23.68
C ASP A 427 -4.13 24.45 -23.00
N ALA A 428 -2.94 24.65 -23.59
CA ALA A 428 -1.91 25.50 -22.99
C ALA A 428 -2.39 26.94 -22.76
N HIS A 429 -3.20 27.50 -23.67
CA HIS A 429 -3.70 28.87 -23.52
C HIS A 429 -4.67 28.97 -22.33
N SER A 430 -5.69 28.11 -22.28
CA SER A 430 -6.67 28.08 -21.20
C SER A 430 -6.02 27.82 -19.84
N TRP A 431 -5.03 26.92 -19.79
CA TRP A 431 -4.31 26.61 -18.56
C TRP A 431 -3.47 27.79 -18.05
N ARG A 432 -2.69 28.46 -18.92
CA ARG A 432 -1.91 29.67 -18.53
C ARG A 432 -2.80 30.79 -18.01
N HIS A 433 -3.95 31.02 -18.66
CA HIS A 433 -4.94 31.98 -18.18
C HIS A 433 -5.54 31.58 -16.83
N GLY A 434 -5.71 30.28 -16.59
CA GLY A 434 -6.09 29.75 -15.27
C GLY A 434 -5.05 30.06 -14.20
N VAL A 435 -3.75 29.87 -14.48
CA VAL A 435 -2.65 30.23 -13.57
C VAL A 435 -2.65 31.73 -13.26
N LEU A 436 -2.75 32.59 -14.28
CA LEU A 436 -2.87 34.03 -14.08
C LEU A 436 -4.10 34.38 -13.23
N LYS A 437 -5.23 33.69 -13.46
CA LYS A 437 -6.43 33.91 -12.67
C LYS A 437 -6.20 33.56 -11.20
N CYS A 438 -5.53 32.45 -10.90
CA CYS A 438 -5.16 32.10 -9.51
C CYS A 438 -4.39 33.24 -8.83
N LEU A 439 -3.37 33.78 -9.50
CA LEU A 439 -2.61 34.93 -9.01
C LEU A 439 -3.47 36.18 -8.81
N PHE A 440 -4.42 36.42 -9.70
CA PHE A 440 -5.32 37.58 -9.64
C PHE A 440 -6.31 37.50 -8.48
N VAL A 441 -6.91 36.34 -8.24
CA VAL A 441 -7.96 36.15 -7.21
C VAL A 441 -7.42 35.68 -5.86
N GLY A 442 -6.11 35.42 -5.76
CA GLY A 442 -5.46 35.00 -4.51
C GLY A 442 -5.55 33.52 -4.20
N VAL A 443 -5.66 32.65 -5.22
CA VAL A 443 -5.53 31.20 -5.05
C VAL A 443 -4.03 30.85 -5.02
N PRO A 444 -3.54 30.13 -4.00
CA PRO A 444 -2.16 29.67 -3.95
C PRO A 444 -1.82 28.81 -5.18
N LEU A 445 -0.66 29.04 -5.78
CA LEU A 445 -0.21 28.25 -6.92
C LEU A 445 0.08 26.78 -6.57
N ALA A 446 0.19 26.45 -5.28
CA ALA A 446 0.18 25.06 -4.79
C ALA A 446 -1.10 24.29 -5.18
N ALA A 447 -2.21 24.98 -5.45
CA ALA A 447 -3.44 24.37 -5.94
C ALA A 447 -3.40 24.03 -7.45
N VAL A 448 -2.41 24.53 -8.19
CA VAL A 448 -2.27 24.30 -9.63
C VAL A 448 -1.46 23.02 -9.86
N VAL A 449 -2.14 21.97 -10.33
CA VAL A 449 -1.50 20.69 -10.62
C VAL A 449 -0.66 20.77 -11.91
N GLU A 450 0.49 20.09 -11.91
CA GLU A 450 1.51 20.11 -12.98
C GLU A 450 2.14 21.48 -13.28
N LEU A 451 2.06 22.46 -12.37
CA LEU A 451 2.65 23.80 -12.58
C LEU A 451 4.11 23.72 -13.04
N SER A 452 4.98 23.05 -12.28
CA SER A 452 6.41 22.93 -12.60
C SER A 452 6.69 22.31 -13.97
N ARG A 453 5.80 21.41 -14.43
CA ARG A 453 5.97 20.67 -15.69
C ARG A 453 5.43 21.42 -16.90
N ARG A 454 4.49 22.33 -16.68
CA ARG A 454 3.78 23.09 -17.73
C ARG A 454 4.22 24.56 -17.81
N ILE A 455 5.20 24.98 -17.00
CA ILE A 455 5.85 26.28 -17.16
C ILE A 455 6.51 26.35 -18.53
N ASP A 456 6.30 27.48 -19.20
CA ASP A 456 6.97 27.84 -20.44
C ASP A 456 7.19 29.35 -20.51
N ASP A 457 7.94 29.77 -21.53
CA ASP A 457 8.33 31.17 -21.73
C ASP A 457 7.11 32.10 -21.80
N GLU A 458 6.00 31.64 -22.38
CA GLU A 458 4.79 32.45 -22.50
C GLU A 458 4.10 32.65 -21.15
N LEU A 459 4.04 31.62 -20.30
CA LEU A 459 3.54 31.77 -18.93
C LEU A 459 4.42 32.74 -18.14
N LEU A 460 5.74 32.59 -18.22
CA LEU A 460 6.68 33.45 -17.51
C LEU A 460 6.55 34.91 -17.96
N ARG A 461 6.43 35.14 -19.27
CA ARG A 461 6.16 36.47 -19.85
C ARG A 461 4.85 37.07 -19.30
N MET A 462 3.76 36.29 -19.32
CA MET A 462 2.45 36.69 -18.79
C MET A 462 2.50 37.05 -17.30
N VAL A 463 3.24 36.28 -16.50
CA VAL A 463 3.39 36.51 -15.05
C VAL A 463 4.28 37.73 -14.78
N ALA A 464 5.30 37.96 -15.60
CA ALA A 464 6.15 39.15 -15.53
C ALA A 464 5.32 40.42 -15.82
N ASP A 465 4.53 40.43 -16.89
CA ASP A 465 3.62 41.53 -17.23
C ASP A 465 2.65 41.83 -16.06
N TYR A 466 2.05 40.80 -15.47
CA TYR A 466 1.19 40.93 -14.30
C TYR A 466 1.92 41.53 -13.10
N ALA A 467 3.15 41.08 -12.81
CA ALA A 467 3.95 41.58 -11.70
C ALA A 467 4.35 43.06 -11.92
N GLU A 468 4.71 43.45 -13.14
CA GLU A 468 4.99 44.83 -13.51
C GLU A 468 3.76 45.73 -13.35
N GLU A 469 2.59 45.28 -13.82
CA GLU A 469 1.33 46.02 -13.67
C GLU A 469 0.97 46.24 -12.19
N ARG A 470 1.18 45.22 -11.35
CA ARG A 470 0.99 45.32 -9.89
C ARG A 470 1.93 46.36 -9.26
N ARG A 471 3.22 46.32 -9.60
CA ARG A 471 4.23 47.28 -9.10
C ARG A 471 3.92 48.70 -9.56
N ALA A 472 3.57 48.89 -10.83
CA ALA A 472 3.20 50.20 -11.38
C ALA A 472 1.97 50.80 -10.69
N ALA A 473 1.02 49.94 -10.27
CA ALA A 473 -0.14 50.33 -9.50
C ALA A 473 0.12 50.49 -7.98
N GLY A 474 1.37 50.35 -7.52
CA GLY A 474 1.73 50.43 -6.10
C GLY A 474 1.17 49.27 -5.26
N ARG A 475 0.84 48.14 -5.90
CA ARG A 475 0.28 46.96 -5.24
C ARG A 475 1.36 45.89 -5.07
N ALA A 476 1.32 45.16 -3.95
CA ALA A 476 2.23 44.04 -3.72
C ALA A 476 2.05 42.94 -4.78
N VAL A 477 3.16 42.35 -5.22
CA VAL A 477 3.17 41.17 -6.08
C VAL A 477 2.99 39.92 -5.20
N PRO A 478 2.13 38.95 -5.57
CA PRO A 478 2.00 37.70 -4.81
C PRO A 478 3.33 36.94 -4.76
N ALA A 479 3.66 36.36 -3.60
CA ALA A 479 4.89 35.59 -3.41
C ALA A 479 5.01 34.42 -4.41
N ASP A 480 3.89 33.79 -4.77
CA ASP A 480 3.87 32.72 -5.76
C ASP A 480 4.23 33.20 -7.17
N ALA A 481 3.88 34.44 -7.53
CA ALA A 481 4.30 35.02 -8.81
C ALA A 481 5.81 35.32 -8.81
N GLU A 482 6.36 35.76 -7.69
CA GLU A 482 7.81 35.99 -7.54
C GLU A 482 8.60 34.69 -7.64
N LYS A 483 8.19 33.65 -6.89
CA LYS A 483 8.78 32.31 -6.96
C LYS A 483 8.74 31.74 -8.39
N LEU A 484 7.61 31.89 -9.09
CA LEU A 484 7.47 31.38 -10.45
C LEU A 484 8.44 32.06 -11.43
N LEU A 485 8.71 33.35 -11.25
CA LEU A 485 9.68 34.10 -12.06
C LEU A 485 11.15 33.80 -11.71
N GLU A 486 11.43 33.31 -10.49
CA GLU A 486 12.76 32.86 -10.11
C GLU A 486 13.14 31.54 -10.79
N VAL A 487 12.18 30.62 -10.95
CA VAL A 487 12.39 29.33 -11.65
C VAL A 487 12.68 29.51 -13.14
N GLY A 488 12.23 30.61 -13.74
CA GLY A 488 12.45 30.94 -15.16
C GLY A 488 13.76 31.64 -15.48
N ARG A 489 14.62 31.89 -14.48
CA ARG A 489 15.96 32.50 -14.63
C ARG A 489 17.03 31.42 -14.55
#